data_AF-A0A2H9LGA2-F1
#
_entry.id   AF-A0A2H9LGA2-F1
#
_cell.length_a   1.000
_cell.length_b   1.000
_cell.length_c   1.000
_cell.angle_alpha   90.00
_cell.angle_beta   90.00
_cell.angle_gamma   90.00
#
_symmetry.space_group_name_H-M   'P 1'
#
loop_
_entity.id
_entity.type
_entity.pdbx_description
1 polymer ?
#
loop_
_entity_poly.entity_id
_entity_poly.type
_entity_poly.pdbx_seq_one_letter_code
_entity_poly.pdbx_strand_id
1 'polypeptide(L)'
;MALLYILISIVLVCLISVIGLILFGLKDKLLQKITHLLVSFAAGSLLGSAFIHLLPESIETLDLYFPFLFFLLGFIISFVVEKFLHWRIVMKKTVNFTI
;
A
#
# COMPACT_ATOMS: atom_id res chain seq x y z
N MET A 1 0.87 -3.83 -31.47
CA MET A 1 -0.39 -3.46 -30.78
C MET A 1 -0.19 -3.31 -29.28
N ALA A 2 0.56 -4.19 -28.60
CA ALA A 2 0.86 -4.08 -27.17
C ALA A 2 1.59 -2.78 -26.75
N LEU A 3 2.53 -2.27 -27.56
CA LEU A 3 3.30 -1.06 -27.23
C LEU A 3 2.43 0.21 -27.11
N LEU A 4 1.39 0.32 -27.94
CA LEU A 4 0.47 1.46 -27.93
C LEU A 4 -0.40 1.48 -26.66
N TYR A 5 -0.85 0.30 -26.20
CA TYR A 5 -1.61 0.15 -24.95
C TYR A 5 -0.78 0.52 -23.72
N ILE A 6 0.49 0.11 -23.69
CA ILE A 6 1.40 0.44 -22.58
C ILE A 6 1.62 1.95 -22.52
N LEU A 7 1.90 2.59 -23.66
CA LEU A 7 2.12 4.04 -23.73
C LEU A 7 0.90 4.82 -23.24
N ILE A 8 -0.30 4.45 -23.69
CA ILE A 8 -1.57 5.08 -23.26
C ILE A 8 -1.84 4.85 -21.77
N SER A 9 -1.57 3.65 -21.26
CA SER A 9 -1.77 3.32 -19.84
C SER A 9 -0.85 4.15 -18.95
N ILE A 10 0.42 4.33 -19.34
CA ILE A 10 1.38 5.14 -18.59
C ILE A 10 0.95 6.60 -18.56
N VAL A 11 0.52 7.14 -19.71
CA VAL A 11 0.03 8.53 -19.80
C VAL A 11 -1.20 8.73 -18.90
N LEU A 12 -2.15 7.78 -18.91
CA LEU A 12 -3.32 7.82 -18.03
C LEU A 12 -2.94 7.75 -16.55
N VAL A 13 -2.03 6.85 -16.16
CA VAL A 13 -1.56 6.74 -14.77
C VAL A 13 -0.87 8.03 -14.32
N CYS A 14 -0.08 8.67 -15.18
CA CYS A 14 0.52 9.96 -14.89
C CYS A 14 -0.54 11.06 -14.68
N LEU A 15 -1.55 11.15 -15.55
CA LEU A 15 -2.66 12.10 -15.40
C LEU A 15 -3.39 11.91 -14.07
N ILE A 16 -3.67 10.66 -13.68
CA ILE A 16 -4.31 10.31 -12.41
C ILE A 16 -3.46 10.73 -11.21
N SER A 17 -2.14 10.51 -11.27
CA SER A 17 -1.22 10.92 -10.21
C SER A 17 -1.20 12.45 -10.01
N VAL A 18 -1.23 13.22 -11.11
CA VAL A 18 -1.30 14.68 -11.07
C VAL A 18 -2.60 15.16 -10.41
N ILE A 19 -3.74 14.52 -10.70
CA ILE A 19 -5.03 14.83 -10.06
C ILE A 19 -4.95 14.58 -8.55
N GLY A 20 -4.34 13.46 -8.13
CA GLY A 20 -4.13 13.14 -6.71
C GLY A 20 -3.29 14.19 -5.99
N LEU A 21 -2.22 14.69 -6.63
CA LEU A 21 -1.36 15.74 -6.09
C LEU A 21 -2.10 17.08 -5.95
N ILE A 22 -2.87 17.47 -6.97
CA ILE A 22 -3.66 18.72 -6.96
C ILE A 22 -4.75 18.66 -5.89
N LEU A 23 -5.43 17.51 -5.74
CA LEU A 23 -6.39 17.30 -4.64
C LEU A 23 -5.71 17.46 -3.28
N PHE A 24 -4.50 16.90 -3.12
CA PHE A 24 -3.73 16.94 -1.88
C PHE A 24 -3.26 18.36 -1.50
N GLY A 25 -3.05 19.26 -2.47
CA GLY A 25 -2.60 20.62 -2.22
C GLY A 25 -3.68 21.60 -1.73
N LEU A 26 -4.99 21.29 -1.89
CA LEU A 26 -6.06 22.30 -1.76
C LEU A 26 -6.92 22.25 -0.47
N LYS A 27 -6.83 21.22 0.38
CA LYS A 27 -7.85 21.00 1.44
C LYS A 27 -7.32 20.43 2.77
N ASP A 28 -6.68 21.23 3.60
CA ASP A 28 -6.05 20.81 4.87
C ASP A 28 -6.92 19.93 5.80
N LYS A 29 -8.23 20.19 5.93
CA LYS A 29 -9.09 19.47 6.90
C LYS A 29 -9.90 18.29 6.33
N LEU A 30 -10.30 18.36 5.06
CA LEU A 30 -11.06 17.27 4.42
C LEU A 30 -10.14 16.17 3.87
N LEU A 31 -8.91 16.53 3.48
CA LEU A 31 -7.93 15.55 2.99
C LEU A 31 -7.55 14.57 4.07
N GLN A 32 -7.33 15.00 5.31
CA GLN A 32 -6.96 14.07 6.38
C GLN A 32 -8.00 12.94 6.55
N LYS A 33 -9.29 13.26 6.42
CA LYS A 33 -10.37 12.27 6.50
C LYS A 33 -10.45 11.38 5.26
N ILE A 34 -10.36 11.98 4.07
CA ILE A 34 -10.43 11.26 2.79
C ILE A 34 -9.22 10.36 2.59
N THR A 35 -8.00 10.85 2.85
CA THR A 35 -6.77 10.06 2.76
C THR A 35 -6.81 8.89 3.74
N HIS A 36 -7.30 9.09 4.97
CA HIS A 36 -7.42 7.96 5.89
C HIS A 36 -8.42 6.90 5.40
N LEU A 37 -9.56 7.33 4.82
CA LEU A 37 -10.56 6.45 4.22
C LEU A 37 -10.08 5.76 2.93
N LEU A 38 -9.33 6.45 2.07
CA LEU A 38 -8.72 5.87 0.88
C LEU A 38 -7.62 4.88 1.24
N VAL A 39 -6.83 5.16 2.27
CA VAL A 39 -5.79 4.25 2.77
C VAL A 39 -6.43 3.00 3.38
N SER A 40 -7.50 3.14 4.18
CA SER A 40 -8.21 1.97 4.71
C SER A 40 -8.90 1.17 3.61
N PHE A 41 -9.44 1.83 2.58
CA PHE A 41 -10.01 1.18 1.40
C PHE A 41 -8.95 0.41 0.60
N ALA A 42 -7.79 1.04 0.33
CA ALA A 42 -6.68 0.39 -0.36
C ALA A 42 -6.14 -0.81 0.44
N ALA A 43 -5.94 -0.65 1.74
CA ALA A 43 -5.54 -1.75 2.63
C ALA A 43 -6.57 -2.89 2.60
N GLY A 44 -7.87 -2.57 2.65
CA GLY A 44 -8.95 -3.56 2.53
C GLY A 44 -8.96 -4.29 1.18
N SER A 45 -8.75 -3.58 0.07
CA SER A 45 -8.66 -4.18 -1.26
C SER A 45 -7.45 -5.09 -1.42
N LEU A 46 -6.29 -4.71 -0.88
CA LEU A 46 -5.07 -5.53 -0.89
C LEU A 46 -5.21 -6.78 -0.02
N LEU A 47 -5.81 -6.65 1.18
CA LEU A 47 -6.11 -7.81 2.02
C LEU A 47 -7.15 -8.72 1.35
N GLY A 48 -8.18 -8.15 0.73
CA GLY A 48 -9.19 -8.88 -0.02
C GLY A 48 -8.60 -9.66 -1.19
N SER A 49 -7.75 -9.04 -2.02
CA SER A 49 -7.10 -9.74 -3.13
C SER A 49 -6.14 -10.83 -2.65
N ALA A 50 -5.41 -10.59 -1.55
CA ALA A 50 -4.53 -11.58 -0.95
C ALA A 50 -5.31 -12.80 -0.42
N PHE A 51 -6.42 -12.59 0.27
CA PHE A 51 -7.18 -13.70 0.85
C PHE A 51 -8.12 -14.40 -0.13
N ILE A 52 -8.79 -13.66 -1.01
CA ILE A 52 -9.83 -14.22 -1.89
C ILE A 52 -9.22 -14.82 -3.16
N HIS A 53 -8.07 -14.30 -3.61
CA HIS A 53 -7.44 -14.73 -4.85
C HIS A 53 -6.13 -15.49 -4.58
N LEU A 54 -5.15 -14.84 -3.93
CA LEU A 54 -3.81 -15.44 -3.79
C LEU A 54 -3.77 -16.64 -2.83
N LEU A 55 -4.55 -16.61 -1.74
CA LEU A 55 -4.56 -17.69 -0.75
C LEU A 55 -5.14 -19.02 -1.30
N PRO A 56 -6.35 -19.06 -1.91
CA PRO A 56 -6.87 -20.30 -2.49
C PRO A 56 -6.00 -20.80 -3.65
N GLU A 57 -5.50 -19.91 -4.51
CA GLU A 57 -4.62 -20.28 -5.63
C GLU A 57 -3.32 -20.95 -5.14
N SER A 58 -2.77 -20.48 -4.02
CA SER A 58 -1.58 -21.09 -3.40
C SER A 58 -1.85 -22.47 -2.80
N ILE A 59 -3.08 -22.71 -2.30
CA ILE A 59 -3.51 -24.00 -1.76
C ILE A 59 -3.77 -25.03 -2.86
N GLU A 60 -4.23 -24.59 -4.03
CA GLU A 60 -4.46 -25.47 -5.18
C GLU A 60 -3.14 -25.89 -5.86
N THR A 61 -2.11 -25.06 -5.78
CA THR A 61 -0.82 -25.28 -6.45
C THR A 61 0.27 -25.91 -5.57
N LEU A 62 0.17 -25.79 -4.24
CA LEU A 62 1.16 -26.29 -3.27
C LEU A 62 0.46 -27.05 -2.14
N ASP A 63 1.17 -28.01 -1.52
CA ASP A 63 0.69 -28.67 -0.30
C ASP A 63 0.32 -27.65 0.79
N LEU A 64 -0.81 -27.86 1.46
CA LEU A 64 -1.45 -26.93 2.41
C LEU A 64 -0.51 -26.27 3.43
N TYR A 65 0.60 -26.91 3.79
CA TYR A 65 1.55 -26.40 4.78
C TYR A 65 2.40 -25.23 4.28
N PHE A 66 2.87 -25.25 3.03
CA PHE A 66 3.82 -24.24 2.55
C PHE A 66 3.20 -22.84 2.36
N PRO A 67 2.00 -22.69 1.74
CA PRO A 67 1.35 -21.39 1.58
C PRO A 67 1.12 -20.66 2.90
N PHE A 68 0.64 -21.38 3.91
CA PHE A 68 0.40 -20.81 5.23
C PHE A 68 1.69 -20.36 5.91
N LEU A 69 2.78 -21.13 5.76
CA LEU A 69 4.08 -20.75 6.31
C LEU A 69 4.64 -19.49 5.64
N PHE A 70 4.56 -19.40 4.31
CA PHE A 70 4.97 -18.21 3.55
C PHE A 70 4.10 -16.99 3.86
N PHE A 71 2.79 -17.17 4.00
CA PHE A 71 1.87 -16.10 4.38
C PHE A 71 2.24 -15.52 5.76
N LEU A 72 2.45 -16.39 6.75
CA LEU A 72 2.85 -15.99 8.09
C LEU A 72 4.22 -15.29 8.09
N LEU A 73 5.17 -15.82 7.33
CA LEU A 73 6.51 -15.25 7.19
C LEU A 73 6.48 -13.87 6.52
N GLY A 74 5.68 -13.69 5.48
CA GLY A 74 5.43 -12.39 4.83
C GLY A 74 4.76 -11.37 5.76
N PHE A 75 3.83 -11.83 6.60
CA PHE A 75 3.18 -10.98 7.61
C PHE A 75 4.18 -10.52 8.68
N ILE A 76 5.03 -11.43 9.18
CA ILE A 76 6.10 -11.09 10.14
C ILE A 76 7.09 -10.09 9.53
N ILE A 77 7.52 -10.30 8.28
CA ILE A 77 8.45 -9.38 7.59
C ILE A 77 7.81 -7.99 7.46
N SER A 78 6.54 -7.92 7.06
CA SER A 78 5.81 -6.64 6.94
C SER A 78 5.74 -5.90 8.29
N PHE A 79 5.49 -6.63 9.37
CA PHE A 79 5.49 -6.07 10.72
C PHE A 79 6.88 -5.56 11.15
N VAL A 80 7.95 -6.28 10.81
CA VAL A 80 9.33 -5.85 11.06
C VAL A 80 9.63 -4.56 10.28
N VAL A 81 9.28 -4.50 8.99
CA VAL A 81 9.43 -3.30 8.16
C VAL A 81 8.71 -2.11 8.77
N GLU A 82 7.47 -2.29 9.25
CA GLU A 82 6.71 -1.23 9.93
C GLU A 82 7.45 -0.72 11.17
N LYS A 83 7.98 -1.62 12.02
CA LYS A 83 8.77 -1.23 13.20
C LYS A 83 10.05 -0.46 12.84
N PHE A 84 10.76 -0.87 11.80
CA PHE A 84 11.95 -0.16 11.31
C PHE A 84 11.61 1.23 10.76
N LEU A 85 10.49 1.37 10.04
CA LEU A 85 10.02 2.65 9.52
C LEU A 85 9.64 3.61 10.65
N HIS A 86 8.93 3.10 11.67
CA HIS A 86 8.53 3.88 12.84
C HIS A 86 9.75 4.41 13.60
N TRP A 87 10.84 3.63 13.66
CA TRP A 87 12.07 4.04 14.36
C TRP A 87 12.72 5.27 13.72
N ARG A 88 12.69 5.38 12.39
CA ARG A 88 13.18 6.56 11.66
C ARG A 88 12.25 7.78 11.78
N ILE A 89 10.95 7.57 11.84
CA ILE A 89 9.97 8.66 11.96
C ILE A 89 10.03 9.28 13.38
N VAL A 90 10.24 8.45 14.41
CA VAL A 90 10.39 8.91 15.81
C VAL A 90 11.63 9.79 16.00
N MET A 91 12.77 9.46 15.38
CA MET A 91 13.99 10.27 15.46
C MET A 91 13.81 11.69 14.88
N LYS A 92 12.89 11.89 13.93
CA LYS A 92 12.63 13.22 13.33
C LYS A 92 11.72 14.11 14.19
N LYS A 93 10.96 13.52 15.12
CA LYS A 93 9.98 14.27 15.95
C LYS A 93 10.62 14.93 17.19
N THR A 94 11.74 14.39 17.69
CA THR A 94 12.37 14.86 18.94
C THR A 94 13.28 16.08 18.76
N VAL A 95 13.76 16.37 17.54
CA VAL A 95 14.66 17.52 17.27
C VAL A 95 13.90 18.84 17.11
N ASN A 96 12.61 18.81 16.78
CA ASN A 96 11.84 20.02 16.46
C ASN A 96 11.03 20.59 17.66
N PHE A 97 11.25 20.07 18.87
CA PHE A 97 10.56 20.50 20.10
C PHE A 97 11.51 21.17 21.12
N THR A 98 12.73 21.52 20.69
CA THR A 98 13.75 22.20 21.53
C THR A 98 14.37 23.40 20.81
N ILE A 99 13.56 24.14 20.06
CA ILE A 99 13.90 25.49 19.57
C ILE A 99 12.65 26.36 19.66
#